data_AF-A0A3M1ZBW2-F1
#
_entry.id   AF-A0A3M1ZBW2-F1
#
_cell.length_a   1.000
_cell.length_b   1.000
_cell.length_c   1.000
_cell.angle_alpha   90.00
_cell.angle_beta   90.00
_cell.angle_gamma   90.00
#
_symmetry.space_group_name_H-M   'P 1'
#
loop_
_entity.id
_entity.type
_entity.pdbx_description
1 polymer ?
#
loop_
_entity_poly.entity_id
_entity_poly.type
_entity_poly.pdbx_seq_one_letter_code
_entity_poly.pdbx_strand_id
1 'polypeptide(L)'
;RRKTKRWRSGFYHIAHKANVPLVMAAINYRRKRVTISPPLYPSGDIVADMQTIRTFYEEVNPLGRYHENFGEIKVIEEVRAQREQNHPEEQPVSEMP
;
A
#
# COMPACT_ATOMS: atom_id res chain seq x y z
N ARG A 1 2.67 -0.07 -21.13
CA ARG A 1 1.86 -0.34 -19.91
C ARG A 1 1.81 0.94 -19.07
N ARG A 2 0.63 1.43 -18.66
CA ARG A 2 0.48 2.67 -17.85
C ARG A 2 1.03 2.42 -16.44
N LYS A 3 1.99 3.25 -15.98
CA LYS A 3 2.52 3.18 -14.59
C LYS A 3 1.35 3.34 -13.63
N THR A 4 1.01 2.30 -12.88
CA THR A 4 -0.05 2.38 -11.88
C THR A 4 0.57 2.97 -10.62
N LYS A 5 0.23 4.22 -10.31
CA LYS A 5 0.78 4.97 -9.16
C LYS A 5 0.32 4.44 -7.79
N ARG A 6 -0.44 3.34 -7.74
CA ARG A 6 -1.23 2.92 -6.58
C ARG A 6 -1.23 1.41 -6.47
N TRP A 7 -1.11 0.91 -5.25
CA TRP A 7 -1.27 -0.50 -4.94
C TRP A 7 -2.75 -0.85 -4.87
N ARG A 8 -3.13 -2.04 -5.36
CA ARG A 8 -4.50 -2.54 -5.25
C ARG A 8 -4.67 -3.17 -3.87
N SER A 9 -5.63 -2.72 -3.07
CA SER A 9 -5.95 -3.31 -1.74
C SER A 9 -6.61 -4.69 -1.80
N GLY A 10 -6.96 -5.18 -2.99
CA GLY A 10 -7.68 -6.45 -3.14
C GLY A 10 -6.96 -7.65 -2.54
N PHE A 11 -5.63 -7.69 -2.57
CA PHE A 11 -4.87 -8.79 -1.96
C PHE A 11 -5.08 -8.84 -0.43
N TYR A 12 -5.10 -7.67 0.21
CA TYR A 12 -5.29 -7.55 1.65
C TYR A 12 -6.70 -8.00 2.06
N HIS A 13 -7.72 -7.56 1.31
CA HIS A 13 -9.12 -7.92 1.60
C HIS A 13 -9.36 -9.42 1.45
N ILE A 14 -8.77 -10.03 0.42
CA ILE A 14 -8.84 -11.49 0.23
C ILE A 14 -8.13 -12.17 1.40
N ALA A 15 -6.95 -11.69 1.79
CA ALA A 15 -6.18 -12.27 2.87
C ALA A 15 -6.92 -12.21 4.22
N HIS A 16 -7.48 -11.05 4.55
CA HIS A 16 -8.28 -10.84 5.76
C HIS A 16 -9.55 -11.70 5.77
N LYS A 17 -10.31 -11.73 4.67
CA LYS A 17 -11.54 -12.54 4.58
C LYS A 17 -11.27 -14.04 4.62
N ALA A 18 -10.15 -14.48 4.05
CA ALA A 18 -9.76 -15.89 4.06
C ALA A 18 -8.94 -16.27 5.30
N ASN A 19 -8.67 -15.33 6.20
CA ASN A 19 -7.80 -15.48 7.37
C ASN A 19 -6.44 -16.14 7.03
N VAL A 20 -5.87 -15.74 5.89
CA VAL A 20 -4.58 -16.26 5.41
C VAL A 20 -3.46 -15.28 5.71
N PRO A 21 -2.28 -15.78 6.12
CA PRO A 21 -1.13 -14.92 6.37
C PRO A 21 -0.56 -14.34 5.07
N LEU A 22 -0.14 -13.08 5.14
CA LEU A 22 0.58 -12.37 4.09
C LEU A 22 2.08 -12.52 4.33
N VAL A 23 2.81 -13.04 3.34
CA VAL A 23 4.27 -13.16 3.41
C VAL A 23 4.88 -12.21 2.39
N MET A 24 5.73 -11.29 2.87
CA MET A 24 6.44 -10.36 2.01
C MET A 24 7.74 -10.99 1.55
N ALA A 25 8.05 -10.85 0.28
CA ALA A 25 9.32 -11.29 -0.27
C ALA A 25 9.97 -10.16 -1.07
N ALA A 26 11.29 -10.04 -0.91
CA ALA A 26 12.13 -9.08 -1.61
C ALA A 26 13.35 -9.80 -2.19
N ILE A 27 13.68 -9.49 -3.44
CA ILE A 27 14.79 -10.11 -4.16
C ILE A 27 15.91 -9.10 -4.34
N ASN A 28 17.05 -9.40 -3.76
CA ASN A 28 18.30 -8.68 -3.96
C ASN A 28 19.09 -9.31 -5.11
N TYR A 29 19.01 -8.69 -6.29
CA TYR A 29 19.71 -9.14 -7.49
C TYR A 29 21.23 -8.94 -7.41
N ARG A 30 21.71 -7.92 -6.69
CA ARG A 30 23.15 -7.62 -6.58
C ARG A 30 23.88 -8.68 -5.78
N ARG A 31 23.26 -9.16 -4.70
CA ARG A 31 23.81 -10.21 -3.81
C ARG A 31 23.22 -11.60 -4.09
N LYS A 32 22.33 -11.73 -5.07
CA LYS A 32 21.58 -12.97 -5.39
C LYS A 32 20.92 -13.60 -4.15
N ARG A 33 20.27 -12.77 -3.32
CA ARG A 33 19.60 -13.21 -2.08
C ARG A 33 18.11 -12.89 -2.13
N VAL A 34 17.31 -13.76 -1.55
CA VAL A 34 15.87 -13.53 -1.33
C VAL A 34 15.66 -13.35 0.16
N THR A 35 15.02 -12.23 0.53
CA THR A 35 14.58 -11.96 1.89
C THR A 35 13.08 -12.23 1.96
N ILE A 36 12.67 -13.03 2.93
CA ILE A 36 11.26 -13.37 3.17
C ILE A 36 10.94 -12.89 4.59
N SER A 37 9.84 -12.15 4.75
CA SER A 37 9.38 -11.73 6.07
C SER A 37 8.73 -12.88 6.82
N PRO A 38 8.62 -12.77 8.15
CA PRO A 38 7.66 -13.56 8.91
C PRO A 38 6.23 -13.38 8.35
N PRO A 39 5.34 -14.36 8.56
CA PRO A 39 3.94 -14.26 8.19
C PRO A 39 3.28 -13.09 8.93
N LEU A 40 2.70 -12.15 8.19
CA LEU A 40 1.91 -11.05 8.71
C LEU A 40 0.42 -11.44 8.64
N TYR A 41 -0.24 -11.52 9.78
CA TYR A 41 -1.67 -11.72 9.83
C TYR A 41 -2.36 -10.37 9.69
N PRO A 42 -3.23 -10.18 8.67
CA PRO A 42 -3.95 -8.92 8.51
C PRO A 42 -4.85 -8.68 9.72
N SER A 43 -4.63 -7.57 10.41
CA SER A 43 -5.32 -7.20 11.66
C SER A 43 -6.72 -6.62 11.43
N GLY A 44 -7.04 -6.27 10.19
CA GLY A 44 -8.22 -5.51 9.80
C GLY A 44 -7.93 -4.01 9.67
N ASP A 45 -6.83 -3.52 10.27
CA ASP A 45 -6.33 -2.16 10.05
C ASP A 45 -5.36 -2.14 8.87
N ILE A 46 -5.91 -1.82 7.70
CA ILE A 46 -5.16 -1.71 6.46
C ILE A 46 -4.03 -0.67 6.57
N VAL A 47 -4.24 0.43 7.30
CA VAL A 47 -3.25 1.51 7.37
C VAL A 47 -2.03 1.04 8.15
N ALA A 48 -2.25 0.45 9.33
CA ALA A 48 -1.17 -0.07 10.18
C ALA A 48 -0.41 -1.23 9.51
N ASP A 49 -1.13 -2.16 8.89
CA ASP A 49 -0.51 -3.31 8.22
C ASP A 49 0.29 -2.86 6.98
N MET A 50 -0.23 -1.89 6.23
CA MET A 50 0.46 -1.34 5.06
C MET A 50 1.68 -0.50 5.45
N GLN A 51 1.66 0.14 6.62
CA GLN A 51 2.85 0.80 7.17
C GLN A 51 3.94 -0.23 7.49
N THR A 52 3.58 -1.37 8.09
CA THR A 52 4.52 -2.48 8.33
C THR A 52 5.10 -3.03 7.02
N ILE A 53 4.25 -3.20 6.00
CA ILE A 53 4.67 -3.62 4.66
C ILE A 53 5.63 -2.59 4.04
N ARG A 54 5.35 -1.29 4.22
CA ARG A 54 6.20 -0.21 3.72
C ARG A 54 7.57 -0.22 4.41
N THR A 55 7.61 -0.33 5.74
CA THR A 55 8.86 -0.40 6.51
C THR A 55 9.70 -1.60 6.09
N PHE A 56 9.10 -2.78 5.91
CA PHE A 56 9.82 -3.95 5.40
C PHE A 56 10.48 -3.64 4.05
N TYR A 57 9.72 -3.13 3.08
CA TYR A 57 10.27 -2.82 1.77
C TYR A 57 11.29 -1.67 1.77
N GLU A 58 11.17 -0.69 2.66
CA GLU A 58 12.17 0.37 2.87
C GLU A 58 13.50 -0.19 3.39
N GLU A 59 13.46 -1.12 4.35
CA GLU A 59 14.65 -1.81 4.86
C GLU A 59 15.34 -2.66 3.80
N VAL A 60 14.58 -3.31 2.91
CA VAL A 60 15.16 -4.09 1.79
C VAL A 60 15.47 -3.24 0.56
N ASN A 61 14.99 -1.99 0.48
CA ASN A 61 15.15 -1.09 -0.66
C ASN A 61 16.61 -0.75 -1.07
N PRO A 62 17.61 -0.61 -0.16
CA PRO A 62 18.98 -0.31 -0.58
C PRO A 62 19.66 -1.42 -1.41
N LEU A 63 18.95 -2.49 -1.73
CA LEU A 63 19.45 -3.72 -2.36
C LEU A 63 18.78 -4.06 -3.70
N GLY A 64 17.83 -3.26 -4.17
CA GLY A 64 17.10 -3.46 -5.44
C GLY A 64 17.79 -2.84 -6.65
N ARG A 65 17.79 -3.55 -7.80
CA ARG A 65 18.41 -3.09 -9.07
C ARG A 65 17.73 -1.86 -9.71
N TYR A 66 16.51 -1.53 -9.28
CA TYR A 66 15.68 -0.43 -9.78
C TYR A 66 14.88 0.23 -8.65
N HIS A 67 15.57 0.91 -7.72
CA HIS A 67 14.94 1.71 -6.65
C HIS A 67 13.96 2.78 -7.19
N GLU A 68 14.23 3.28 -8.40
CA GLU A 68 13.45 4.27 -9.13
C GLU A 68 12.16 3.74 -9.78
N ASN A 69 11.96 2.42 -9.82
CA ASN A 69 10.73 1.79 -10.32
C ASN A 69 9.80 1.30 -9.20
N PHE A 70 10.18 1.50 -7.93
CA PHE A 70 9.29 1.18 -6.82
C PHE A 70 8.13 2.16 -6.83
N GLY A 71 6.97 1.70 -7.30
CA GLY A 71 5.74 2.48 -7.23
C GLY A 71 5.39 2.72 -5.77
N GLU A 72 5.10 3.96 -5.42
CA GLU A 72 4.70 4.36 -4.07
C GLU A 72 3.62 3.40 -3.54
N ILE A 73 3.87 2.82 -2.37
CA ILE A 73 2.95 1.90 -1.71
C ILE A 73 1.81 2.73 -1.12
N LYS A 74 0.92 3.22 -1.98
CA LYS A 74 -0.30 3.94 -1.62
C LYS A 74 -1.51 3.05 -1.86
N VAL A 75 -2.28 2.84 -0.80
CA VAL A 75 -3.51 2.04 -0.87
C VAL A 75 -4.69 2.88 -1.29
N ILE A 76 -5.63 2.28 -2.01
CA ILE A 76 -6.83 2.97 -2.50
C ILE A 76 -7.69 3.47 -1.32
N GLU A 77 -7.81 2.72 -0.22
CA GLU A 77 -8.53 3.17 0.97
C GLU A 77 -7.91 4.42 1.60
N GLU A 78 -6.59 4.47 1.80
CA GLU A 78 -5.90 5.66 2.33
C GLU A 78 -6.14 6.89 1.44
N VAL A 79 -6.08 6.72 0.13
CA VAL A 79 -6.31 7.80 -0.85
C VAL A 79 -7.77 8.25 -0.87
N ARG A 80 -8.73 7.36 -0.58
CA ARG A 80 -10.15 7.70 -0.44
C ARG A 80 -10.40 8.48 0.86
N ALA A 81 -9.86 8.01 1.99
CA ALA A 81 -9.93 8.72 3.26
C ALA A 81 -9.32 10.13 3.15
N GLN A 82 -8.18 10.28 2.46
CA GLN A 82 -7.54 11.57 2.19
C GLN A 82 -8.35 12.46 1.23
N ARG A 83 -9.16 11.90 0.34
CA ARG A 83 -10.06 12.67 -0.54
C ARG A 83 -11.28 13.17 0.22
N GLU A 84 -11.83 12.36 1.11
CA GLU A 84 -12.97 12.73 1.95
C GLU A 84 -12.61 13.83 2.95
N GLN A 85 -11.38 13.81 3.49
CA GLN A 85 -10.89 14.85 4.40
C GLN A 85 -10.54 16.18 3.71
N ASN A 86 -10.38 16.18 2.39
CA ASN A 86 -10.03 17.36 1.59
C ASN A 86 -11.20 17.87 0.73
N HIS A 87 -12.44 17.62 1.14
CA HIS A 87 -13.61 18.23 0.52
C HIS A 87 -13.79 19.65 1.10
N PRO A 88 -13.44 20.75 0.39
CA PRO A 88 -14.04 22.03 0.74
C PRO A 88 -15.53 21.87 0.46
N GLU A 89 -16.35 22.20 1.45
CA GLU A 89 -17.81 22.27 1.35
C GLU A 89 -18.19 22.95 0.02
N GLU A 90 -18.74 22.18 -0.92
CA GLU A 90 -19.57 22.75 -1.97
C GLU A 90 -20.80 23.33 -1.27
N GLN A 91 -20.76 24.63 -0.97
CA GLN A 91 -21.95 25.37 -0.57
C GLN A 91 -23.01 25.18 -1.66
N PRO A 92 -24.25 24.76 -1.31
CA PRO A 92 -25.27 24.55 -2.32
C PRO A 92 -25.61 25.89 -2.96
N VAL A 93 -25.47 25.95 -4.27
CA VAL A 93 -25.88 27.09 -5.10
C VAL A 93 -27.41 27.08 -5.19
N SER A 94 -28.07 27.40 -4.08
CA SER A 94 -29.50 27.63 -4.05
C SER A 94 -29.81 28.64 -2.95
N GLU A 95 -30.58 29.66 -3.33
CA GLU A 95 -30.97 30.86 -2.56
C GLU A 95 -29.91 31.98 -2.66
N MET A 96 -30.18 33.12 -3.31
CA MET A 96 -31.42 33.88 -3.47
C MET A 96 -31.26 34.84 -4.68
N PRO A 97 -32.15 35.83 -4.84
CA PRO A 97 -33.46 35.83 -5.50
C PRO A 97 -33.43 36.44 -6.92
#